data_AF-A0A4R6TG49-F1
#
_entry.id   AF-A0A4R6TG49-F1
#
_cell.length_a   1.000
_cell.length_b   1.000
_cell.length_c   1.000
_cell.angle_alpha   90.00
_cell.angle_beta   90.00
_cell.angle_gamma   90.00
#
_symmetry.space_group_name_H-M   'P 1'
#
loop_
_entity.id
_entity.type
_entity.pdbx_description
1 polymer ?
#
loop_
_entity_poly.entity_id
_entity_poly.type
_entity_poly.pdbx_seq_one_letter_code
_entity_poly.pdbx_strand_id
1 'polypeptide(L)'
;MKQDYYEILGIDKGASAAEIKKAYRKKAIQYHPDKNPGDSKAEEMFKKAAEAYEVLSDPDKRARYDQYGHAAFEGGGFGGGGMNMDDIFSQFGDIFGSAFGGGFGGFGGFGGGGQRRVKGSNLRIRVKLTLEEVANGVEKKVKVKRKMQAAGVTYKTCPTCNGAGQVTKITNTILGRMQTATSCSSCGGSGQVIDHRPAGADAQGLEMKEETVSIKIPAGVEEGMQLKVSGKGNEAPGNGFPGDLLVAIETEEHPTLKREGDNLHYDLYISFPDAVLGTSKEIDTVGGKVRIKLEAGIQSGKILRLRGKGISSINGYGAGDLLVHVNVWTPKDLNKEQRDFFEKMQQHENFEPNPEASDKSFFEKVKDMFS
;
A
#
# COMPACT_ATOMS: atom_id res chain seq x y z
N MET A 1 -11.75 31.75 -33.55
CA MET A 1 -10.27 31.62 -33.60
C MET A 1 -9.91 30.52 -32.61
N LYS A 2 -9.19 29.48 -33.03
CA LYS A 2 -8.75 28.40 -32.12
C LYS A 2 -7.73 28.97 -31.12
N GLN A 3 -7.81 28.56 -29.85
CA GLN A 3 -6.85 28.96 -28.83
C GLN A 3 -5.45 28.42 -29.16
N ASP A 4 -4.41 29.17 -28.82
CA ASP A 4 -3.04 28.75 -29.10
C ASP A 4 -2.63 27.55 -28.21
N TYR A 5 -1.96 26.54 -28.77
CA TYR A 5 -1.58 25.33 -28.03
C TYR A 5 -0.64 25.61 -26.85
N TYR A 6 0.23 26.62 -26.95
CA TYR A 6 1.09 27.04 -25.84
C TYR A 6 0.28 27.69 -24.71
N GLU A 7 -0.76 28.46 -25.05
CA GLU A 7 -1.69 29.04 -24.07
C GLU A 7 -2.54 27.97 -23.37
N ILE A 8 -3.00 26.96 -24.10
CA ILE A 8 -3.79 25.85 -23.54
C ILE A 8 -2.98 25.08 -22.49
N LEU A 9 -1.70 24.81 -22.79
CA LEU A 9 -0.78 24.17 -21.84
C LEU A 9 -0.25 25.14 -20.78
N GLY A 10 -0.34 26.45 -21.00
CA GLY A 10 0.13 27.50 -20.08
C GLY A 10 1.66 27.59 -20.05
N ILE A 11 2.29 27.53 -21.22
CA ILE A 11 3.75 27.55 -21.41
C ILE A 11 4.14 28.56 -22.50
N ASP A 12 5.42 28.94 -22.53
CA ASP A 12 5.96 29.81 -23.58
C ASP A 12 6.29 29.03 -24.86
N LYS A 13 6.30 29.74 -26.01
CA LYS A 13 6.67 29.15 -27.32
C LYS A 13 8.10 28.56 -27.34
N GLY A 14 8.98 29.05 -26.48
CA GLY A 14 10.35 28.54 -26.31
C GLY A 14 10.49 27.30 -25.41
N ALA A 15 9.38 26.76 -24.88
CA ALA A 15 9.43 25.65 -23.93
C ALA A 15 10.13 24.40 -24.49
N SER A 16 10.95 23.78 -23.66
CA SER A 16 11.59 22.49 -23.95
C SER A 16 10.56 21.35 -23.99
N ALA A 17 10.91 20.23 -24.64
CA ALA A 17 10.05 19.04 -24.67
C ALA A 17 9.69 18.53 -23.24
N ALA A 18 10.61 18.69 -22.28
CA ALA A 18 10.38 18.34 -20.89
C ALA A 18 9.34 19.25 -20.21
N GLU A 19 9.34 20.54 -20.52
CA GLU A 19 8.38 21.52 -20.01
C GLU A 19 6.98 21.31 -20.61
N ILE A 20 6.90 21.05 -21.92
CA ILE A 20 5.65 20.68 -22.61
C ILE A 20 5.02 19.45 -21.96
N LYS A 21 5.82 18.39 -21.74
CA LYS A 21 5.35 17.17 -21.07
C LYS A 21 4.91 17.41 -19.62
N LYS A 22 5.62 18.29 -18.89
CA LYS A 22 5.26 18.64 -17.52
C LYS A 22 3.95 19.43 -17.45
N ALA A 23 3.77 20.39 -18.35
CA ALA A 23 2.57 21.21 -18.45
C ALA A 23 1.33 20.37 -18.81
N TYR A 24 1.46 19.49 -19.81
CA TYR A 24 0.41 18.54 -20.16
C TYR A 24 0.00 17.66 -18.98
N ARG A 25 0.95 17.06 -18.24
CA ARG A 25 0.64 16.27 -17.04
C ARG A 25 -0.15 17.06 -15.99
N LYS A 26 0.20 18.32 -15.77
CA LYS A 26 -0.51 19.19 -14.81
C LYS A 26 -1.96 19.40 -15.25
N LYS A 27 -2.18 19.70 -16.53
CA LYS A 27 -3.52 19.91 -17.12
C LYS A 27 -4.34 18.62 -17.17
N ALA A 28 -3.73 17.49 -17.53
CA ALA A 28 -4.36 16.18 -17.58
C ALA A 28 -4.85 15.72 -16.20
N ILE A 29 -4.07 15.93 -15.13
CA ILE A 29 -4.50 15.64 -13.76
C ILE A 29 -5.59 16.61 -13.30
N GLN A 30 -5.47 17.90 -13.66
CA GLN A 30 -6.44 18.92 -13.27
C GLN A 30 -7.82 18.66 -13.88
N TYR A 31 -7.87 18.24 -15.15
CA TYR A 31 -9.11 18.04 -15.91
C TYR A 31 -9.48 16.57 -16.10
N HIS A 32 -8.91 15.66 -15.29
CA HIS A 32 -9.22 14.23 -15.39
C HIS A 32 -10.70 13.96 -15.07
N PRO A 33 -11.42 13.12 -15.84
CA PRO A 33 -12.82 12.77 -15.58
C PRO A 33 -13.06 12.16 -14.20
N ASP A 34 -12.17 11.30 -13.70
CA ASP A 34 -12.30 10.74 -12.34
C ASP A 34 -12.29 11.81 -11.24
N LYS A 35 -11.57 12.93 -11.45
CA LYS A 35 -11.54 14.05 -10.49
C LYS A 35 -12.65 15.06 -10.72
N ASN A 36 -13.25 15.04 -11.91
CA ASN A 36 -14.29 15.98 -12.33
C ASN A 36 -15.46 15.22 -13.00
N PRO A 37 -16.12 14.28 -12.28
CA PRO A 37 -17.16 13.45 -12.87
C PRO A 37 -18.36 14.30 -13.29
N GLY A 38 -18.75 14.21 -14.57
CA GLY A 38 -19.89 14.94 -15.13
C GLY A 38 -19.65 16.41 -15.47
N ASP A 39 -18.41 16.91 -15.37
CA ASP A 39 -18.07 18.29 -15.79
C ASP A 39 -17.68 18.36 -17.27
N SER A 40 -18.64 18.75 -18.11
CA SER A 40 -18.44 18.98 -19.55
C SER A 40 -17.32 19.97 -19.89
N LYS A 41 -17.03 20.95 -19.03
CA LYS A 41 -15.96 21.93 -19.26
C LYS A 41 -14.59 21.33 -18.99
N ALA A 42 -14.47 20.50 -17.96
CA ALA A 42 -13.24 19.77 -17.69
C ALA A 42 -12.92 18.81 -18.84
N GLU A 43 -13.93 18.13 -19.37
CA GLU A 43 -13.78 17.25 -20.54
C GLU A 43 -13.29 17.99 -21.79
N GLU A 44 -13.87 19.17 -22.09
CA GLU A 44 -13.44 20.00 -23.21
C GLU A 44 -12.00 20.49 -23.05
N MET A 45 -11.62 20.91 -21.83
CA MET A 45 -10.25 21.34 -21.53
C MET A 45 -9.24 20.20 -21.58
N PHE A 46 -9.65 18.98 -21.19
CA PHE A 46 -8.82 17.78 -21.30
C PHE A 46 -8.54 17.45 -22.77
N LYS A 47 -9.58 17.47 -23.62
CA LYS A 47 -9.45 17.26 -25.08
C LYS A 47 -8.51 18.27 -25.72
N LYS A 48 -8.68 19.56 -25.41
CA LYS A 48 -7.80 20.63 -25.90
C LYS A 48 -6.34 20.46 -25.44
N ALA A 49 -6.12 20.05 -24.19
CA ALA A 49 -4.79 19.81 -23.67
C ALA A 49 -4.11 18.59 -24.33
N ALA A 50 -4.87 17.54 -24.65
CA ALA A 50 -4.38 16.37 -25.36
C ALA A 50 -3.98 16.71 -26.81
N GLU A 51 -4.84 17.44 -27.53
CA GLU A 51 -4.55 17.94 -28.88
C GLU A 51 -3.29 18.82 -28.90
N ALA A 52 -3.18 19.75 -27.94
CA ALA A 52 -2.00 20.60 -27.79
C ALA A 52 -0.73 19.79 -27.55
N TYR A 53 -0.78 18.76 -26.71
CA TYR A 53 0.36 17.90 -26.45
C TYR A 53 0.74 17.05 -27.66
N GLU A 54 -0.22 16.52 -28.41
CA GLU A 54 0.04 15.72 -29.60
C GLU A 54 0.83 16.51 -30.66
N VAL A 55 0.47 17.79 -30.84
CA VAL A 55 1.14 18.67 -31.80
C VAL A 55 2.49 19.17 -31.27
N LEU A 56 2.55 19.58 -30.00
CA LEU A 56 3.77 20.20 -29.43
C LEU A 56 4.83 19.20 -28.96
N SER A 57 4.47 17.94 -28.71
CA SER A 57 5.42 16.90 -28.28
C SER A 57 6.25 16.30 -29.40
N ASP A 58 5.75 16.35 -30.64
CA ASP A 58 6.44 15.90 -31.84
C ASP A 58 7.20 17.08 -32.49
N PRO A 59 8.52 16.99 -32.68
CA PRO A 59 9.31 18.09 -33.24
C PRO A 59 8.85 18.57 -34.62
N ASP A 60 8.39 17.66 -35.49
CA ASP A 60 7.98 17.96 -36.86
C ASP A 60 6.56 18.56 -36.91
N LYS A 61 5.66 18.11 -36.03
CA LYS A 61 4.33 18.73 -35.86
C LYS A 61 4.45 20.11 -35.21
N ARG A 62 5.31 20.25 -34.19
CA ARG A 62 5.57 21.54 -33.54
C ARG A 62 6.14 22.56 -34.53
N ALA A 63 7.13 22.18 -35.32
CA ALA A 63 7.72 23.06 -36.34
C ALA A 63 6.67 23.55 -37.36
N ARG A 64 5.77 22.67 -37.80
CA ARG A 64 4.66 23.03 -38.70
C ARG A 64 3.65 23.96 -38.04
N TYR A 65 3.29 23.68 -36.79
CA TYR A 65 2.41 24.55 -36.00
C TYR A 65 3.01 25.93 -35.77
N ASP A 66 4.31 26.01 -35.48
CA ASP A 66 5.01 27.28 -35.27
C ASP A 66 5.07 28.13 -36.55
N GLN A 67 5.09 27.49 -37.73
CA GLN A 67 5.14 28.16 -39.03
C GLN A 67 3.77 28.59 -39.57
N TYR A 68 2.75 27.74 -39.43
CA TYR A 68 1.44 27.93 -40.10
C TYR A 68 0.26 28.00 -39.13
N GLY A 69 0.50 27.90 -37.82
CA GLY A 69 -0.54 27.85 -36.79
C GLY A 69 -1.48 26.66 -36.99
N HIS A 70 -2.74 26.83 -36.57
CA HIS A 70 -3.78 25.81 -36.70
C HIS A 70 -4.09 25.41 -38.16
N ALA A 71 -3.81 26.30 -39.13
CA ALA A 71 -4.02 26.02 -40.55
C ALA A 71 -3.09 24.92 -41.09
N ALA A 72 -1.98 24.62 -40.38
CA ALA A 72 -1.05 23.53 -40.72
C ALA A 72 -1.72 22.15 -40.81
N PHE A 73 -2.88 21.99 -40.17
CA PHE A 73 -3.58 20.72 -40.02
C PHE A 73 -5.01 20.74 -40.59
N GLU A 74 -5.43 21.81 -41.26
CA GLU A 74 -6.78 21.96 -41.83
C GLU A 74 -6.88 21.56 -43.32
N GLY A 75 -5.76 21.21 -43.97
CA GLY A 75 -5.73 20.85 -45.39
C GLY A 75 -4.76 19.71 -45.72
N GLY A 76 -5.24 18.46 -45.65
CA GLY A 76 -4.67 17.33 -46.40
C GLY A 76 -3.79 16.35 -45.62
N GLY A 77 -4.26 15.09 -45.54
CA GLY A 77 -3.41 13.92 -45.79
C GLY A 77 -2.64 13.27 -44.64
N PHE A 78 -2.78 13.71 -43.38
CA PHE A 78 -2.15 13.02 -42.25
C PHE A 78 -3.04 13.06 -41.00
N GLY A 79 -3.66 11.92 -40.67
CA GLY A 79 -4.12 11.63 -39.31
C GLY A 79 -5.39 12.33 -38.81
N GLY A 80 -6.31 12.72 -39.69
CA GLY A 80 -7.67 13.14 -39.31
C GLY A 80 -8.57 11.97 -38.91
N GLY A 81 -8.12 11.13 -37.98
CA GLY A 81 -8.99 10.20 -37.26
C GLY A 81 -9.35 10.86 -35.94
N GLY A 82 -10.62 11.23 -35.76
CA GLY A 82 -11.08 11.76 -34.49
C GLY A 82 -10.65 10.82 -33.37
N MET A 83 -9.75 11.28 -32.50
CA MET A 83 -9.34 10.50 -31.35
C MET A 83 -10.58 10.27 -30.49
N ASN A 84 -11.09 9.04 -30.50
CA ASN A 84 -12.16 8.65 -29.60
C ASN A 84 -11.65 8.73 -28.17
N MET A 85 -12.55 9.00 -27.23
CA MET A 85 -12.20 9.11 -25.82
C MET A 85 -11.44 7.85 -25.37
N ASP A 86 -11.85 6.68 -25.83
CA ASP A 86 -11.21 5.40 -25.54
C ASP A 86 -9.77 5.27 -26.12
N ASP A 87 -9.46 5.91 -27.25
CA ASP A 87 -8.10 5.94 -27.83
C ASP A 87 -7.17 6.87 -27.04
N ILE A 88 -7.67 8.03 -26.59
CA ILE A 88 -6.91 8.95 -25.73
C ILE A 88 -6.64 8.29 -24.38
N PHE A 89 -7.63 7.59 -23.82
CA PHE A 89 -7.51 6.89 -22.54
C PHE A 89 -6.65 5.63 -22.60
N SER A 90 -6.66 4.87 -23.71
CA SER A 90 -5.78 3.71 -23.89
C SER A 90 -4.33 4.12 -24.12
N GLN A 91 -4.08 5.18 -24.90
CA GLN A 91 -2.75 5.78 -25.04
C GLN A 91 -2.26 6.40 -23.71
N PHE A 92 -3.19 6.85 -22.87
CA PHE A 92 -2.93 7.25 -21.48
C PHE A 92 -2.61 6.03 -20.60
N GLY A 93 -3.28 4.91 -20.77
CA GLY A 93 -3.00 3.64 -20.09
C GLY A 93 -1.57 3.15 -20.30
N ASP A 94 -1.03 3.30 -21.51
CA ASP A 94 0.37 2.92 -21.79
C ASP A 94 1.39 3.96 -21.31
N ILE A 95 1.06 5.26 -21.36
CA ILE A 95 1.94 6.35 -20.89
C ILE A 95 1.94 6.51 -19.36
N PHE A 96 0.80 6.25 -18.69
CA PHE A 96 0.63 6.36 -17.23
C PHE A 96 0.70 5.02 -16.49
N GLY A 97 0.25 3.91 -17.10
CA GLY A 97 0.41 2.56 -16.55
C GLY A 97 1.87 2.15 -16.41
N SER A 98 2.73 2.67 -17.30
CA SER A 98 4.18 2.49 -17.22
C SER A 98 4.87 3.36 -16.16
N ALA A 99 4.18 4.36 -15.58
CA ALA A 99 4.77 5.31 -14.63
C ALA A 99 4.27 5.15 -13.18
N PHE A 100 3.13 4.49 -12.95
CA PHE A 100 2.59 4.30 -11.60
C PHE A 100 2.30 2.83 -11.22
N GLY A 101 2.55 1.87 -12.12
CA GLY A 101 2.28 0.45 -11.89
C GLY A 101 3.31 -0.49 -12.52
N GLY A 102 4.58 -0.39 -12.12
CA GLY A 102 5.58 -1.46 -12.31
C GLY A 102 5.92 -1.82 -13.76
N GLY A 103 6.68 -0.98 -14.46
CA GLY A 103 7.13 -1.31 -15.82
C GLY A 103 8.17 -0.35 -16.36
N PHE A 104 9.42 -0.48 -15.90
CA PHE A 104 10.56 0.15 -16.56
C PHE A 104 10.81 -0.57 -17.89
N GLY A 105 10.12 -0.19 -18.97
CA GLY A 105 10.32 -0.80 -20.28
C GLY A 105 9.42 -0.26 -21.39
N GLY A 106 9.83 0.83 -22.04
CA GLY A 106 9.16 1.29 -23.26
C GLY A 106 9.81 2.54 -23.85
N PHE A 107 10.70 2.32 -24.83
CA PHE A 107 11.30 3.30 -25.75
C PHE A 107 12.34 4.30 -25.18
N GLY A 108 13.59 3.83 -25.19
CA GLY A 108 14.81 4.63 -25.10
C GLY A 108 15.97 3.89 -25.76
N GLY A 109 15.92 3.74 -27.09
CA GLY A 109 17.08 3.31 -27.86
C GLY A 109 18.02 4.50 -28.05
N PHE A 110 19.06 4.59 -27.21
CA PHE A 110 20.44 5.01 -27.51
C PHE A 110 21.21 5.20 -26.19
N GLY A 111 22.30 4.45 -26.00
CA GLY A 111 23.33 4.76 -24.99
C GLY A 111 23.12 4.15 -23.61
N GLY A 112 23.62 2.93 -23.41
CA GLY A 112 23.84 2.40 -22.06
C GLY A 112 23.87 0.89 -22.03
N GLY A 113 25.04 0.31 -22.36
CA GLY A 113 25.38 -1.06 -21.96
C GLY A 113 25.51 -1.17 -20.44
N GLY A 114 24.40 -0.92 -19.72
CA GLY A 114 24.30 -1.13 -18.30
C GLY A 114 24.35 -2.63 -18.06
N GLN A 115 25.49 -3.11 -17.60
CA GLN A 115 25.68 -4.49 -17.15
C GLN A 115 24.54 -4.82 -16.16
N ARG A 116 23.60 -5.70 -16.54
CA ARG A 116 22.51 -6.16 -15.65
C ARG A 116 23.16 -6.91 -14.51
N ARG A 117 23.38 -6.22 -13.40
CA ARG A 117 23.91 -6.80 -12.16
C ARG A 117 22.83 -7.69 -11.55
N VAL A 118 23.22 -8.91 -11.16
CA VAL A 118 22.31 -9.86 -10.52
C VAL A 118 21.87 -9.31 -9.17
N LYS A 119 20.58 -9.44 -8.85
CA LYS A 119 20.04 -9.13 -7.54
C LYS A 119 20.01 -10.40 -6.69
N GLY A 120 20.44 -10.30 -5.45
CA GLY A 120 20.40 -11.38 -4.48
C GLY A 120 18.96 -11.72 -4.09
N SER A 121 18.77 -12.88 -3.47
CA SER A 121 17.44 -13.33 -3.08
C SER A 121 16.89 -12.52 -1.91
N ASN A 122 15.58 -12.26 -1.95
CA ASN A 122 14.91 -11.58 -0.84
C ASN A 122 14.82 -12.51 0.38
N LEU A 123 14.91 -11.93 1.57
CA LEU A 123 14.67 -12.64 2.83
C LEU A 123 13.28 -12.26 3.35
N ARG A 124 12.50 -13.23 3.85
CA ARG A 124 11.20 -12.95 4.48
C ARG A 124 11.25 -13.31 5.95
N ILE A 125 10.86 -12.36 6.81
CA ILE A 125 10.72 -12.59 8.25
C ILE A 125 9.32 -12.21 8.70
N ARG A 126 8.87 -12.82 9.81
CA ARG A 126 7.65 -12.42 10.51
C ARG A 126 8.04 -11.66 11.77
N VAL A 127 7.40 -10.53 12.00
CA VAL A 127 7.60 -9.72 13.20
C VAL A 127 6.26 -9.60 13.90
N LYS A 128 6.22 -10.14 15.12
CA LYS A 128 5.07 -10.03 16.00
C LYS A 128 5.03 -8.65 16.65
N LEU A 129 3.86 -8.03 16.66
CA LEU A 129 3.60 -6.73 17.26
C LEU A 129 2.44 -6.80 18.24
N THR A 130 2.57 -6.10 19.36
CA THR A 130 1.44 -5.89 20.26
C THR A 130 0.53 -4.79 19.73
N LEU A 131 -0.72 -4.75 20.20
CA LEU A 131 -1.67 -3.70 19.82
C LEU A 131 -1.15 -2.27 20.15
N GLU A 132 -0.39 -2.15 21.25
CA GLU A 132 0.28 -0.90 21.66
C GLU A 132 1.39 -0.48 20.70
N GLU A 133 2.21 -1.43 20.24
CA GLU A 133 3.25 -1.17 19.23
C GLU A 133 2.61 -0.76 17.89
N VAL A 134 1.48 -1.37 17.53
CA VAL A 134 0.74 -1.04 16.30
C VAL A 134 0.13 0.36 16.37
N ALA A 135 -0.42 0.78 17.50
CA ALA A 135 -1.06 2.09 17.61
C ALA A 135 -0.07 3.27 17.62
N ASN A 136 1.10 3.07 18.24
CA ASN A 136 2.11 4.14 18.38
C ASN A 136 3.17 4.10 17.28
N GLY A 137 3.35 2.95 16.62
CA GLY A 137 4.52 2.69 15.78
C GLY A 137 5.75 2.40 16.64
N VAL A 138 6.66 1.57 16.11
CA VAL A 138 7.84 1.14 16.84
C VAL A 138 9.04 0.95 15.92
N GLU A 139 10.23 1.23 16.43
CA GLU A 139 11.47 0.83 15.79
C GLU A 139 11.99 -0.47 16.42
N LYS A 140 11.95 -1.58 15.67
CA LYS A 140 12.29 -2.91 16.16
C LYS A 140 13.63 -3.36 15.57
N LYS A 141 14.56 -3.77 16.44
CA LYS A 141 15.86 -4.33 16.04
C LYS A 141 15.72 -5.84 15.94
N VAL A 142 15.84 -6.39 14.74
CA VAL A 142 15.71 -7.82 14.48
C VAL A 142 17.05 -8.38 14.01
N LYS A 143 17.48 -9.49 14.62
CA LYS A 143 18.63 -10.26 14.14
C LYS A 143 18.20 -11.12 12.96
N VAL A 144 18.78 -10.86 11.79
CA VAL A 144 18.51 -11.62 10.57
C VAL A 144 19.75 -12.41 10.16
N LYS A 145 19.53 -13.67 9.81
CA LYS A 145 20.54 -14.54 9.21
C LYS A 145 20.47 -14.35 7.70
N ARG A 146 21.50 -13.75 7.10
CA ARG A 146 21.56 -13.55 5.65
C ARG A 146 22.87 -14.06 5.07
N LYS A 147 22.84 -14.42 3.80
CA LYS A 147 24.04 -14.77 3.03
C LYS A 147 24.78 -13.48 2.65
N MET A 148 26.07 -13.41 2.97
CA MET A 148 26.98 -12.34 2.55
C MET A 148 28.19 -12.96 1.85
N GLN A 149 28.89 -12.20 1.01
CA GLN A 149 30.13 -12.67 0.39
C GLN A 149 31.18 -12.96 1.46
N ALA A 150 31.76 -14.15 1.39
CA ALA A 150 32.76 -14.59 2.37
C ALA A 150 34.02 -13.74 2.27
N ALA A 151 34.66 -13.46 3.41
CA ALA A 151 35.89 -12.68 3.42
C ALA A 151 36.99 -13.38 2.60
N GLY A 152 37.52 -12.72 1.56
CA GLY A 152 38.55 -13.28 0.68
C GLY A 152 38.04 -14.11 -0.50
N VAL A 153 36.74 -14.09 -0.78
CA VAL A 153 36.22 -14.57 -2.07
C VAL A 153 36.65 -13.62 -3.19
N THR A 154 37.13 -14.16 -4.31
CA THR A 154 37.42 -13.37 -5.50
C THR A 154 36.65 -13.91 -6.70
N TYR A 155 36.29 -13.01 -7.61
CA TYR A 155 35.52 -13.31 -8.81
C TYR A 155 36.28 -12.84 -10.04
N LYS A 156 36.25 -13.63 -11.11
CA LYS A 156 36.78 -13.28 -12.43
C LYS A 156 35.66 -13.17 -13.46
N THR A 157 35.89 -12.41 -14.52
CA THR A 157 34.94 -12.26 -15.63
C THR A 157 34.63 -13.61 -16.24
N CYS A 158 33.34 -13.89 -16.45
CA CYS A 158 32.92 -15.16 -17.06
C CYS A 158 33.42 -15.24 -18.50
N PRO A 159 34.21 -16.27 -18.88
CA PRO A 159 34.76 -16.39 -20.24
C PRO A 159 33.69 -16.68 -21.28
N THR A 160 32.58 -17.33 -20.89
CA THR A 160 31.50 -17.72 -21.81
C THR A 160 30.67 -16.52 -22.30
N CYS A 161 30.46 -15.53 -21.44
CA CYS A 161 29.64 -14.34 -21.78
C CYS A 161 30.44 -13.03 -21.77
N ASN A 162 31.76 -13.08 -21.53
CA ASN A 162 32.63 -11.91 -21.39
C ASN A 162 32.07 -10.81 -20.47
N GLY A 163 31.43 -11.22 -19.37
CA GLY A 163 30.85 -10.28 -18.41
C GLY A 163 29.44 -9.80 -18.73
N ALA A 164 28.86 -10.19 -19.86
CA ALA A 164 27.51 -9.78 -20.27
C ALA A 164 26.38 -10.44 -19.49
N GLY A 165 26.64 -11.57 -18.81
CA GLY A 165 25.64 -12.33 -18.05
C GLY A 165 24.60 -13.08 -18.90
N GLN A 166 24.55 -12.83 -20.20
CA GLN A 166 23.64 -13.47 -21.15
C GLN A 166 24.40 -13.97 -22.37
N VAL A 167 23.87 -15.01 -23.00
CA VAL A 167 24.38 -15.58 -24.26
C VAL A 167 23.24 -15.61 -25.28
N THR A 168 23.53 -15.27 -26.53
CA THR A 168 22.54 -15.29 -27.60
C THR A 168 22.37 -16.72 -28.12
N LYS A 169 21.20 -17.32 -27.89
CA LYS A 169 20.83 -18.63 -28.42
C LYS A 169 20.06 -18.44 -29.73
N ILE A 170 20.63 -18.96 -30.81
CA ILE A 170 20.00 -18.96 -32.14
C ILE A 170 19.25 -20.28 -32.29
N THR A 171 17.94 -20.23 -32.53
CA THR A 171 17.10 -21.41 -32.78
C THR A 171 16.46 -21.32 -34.16
N ASN A 172 16.55 -22.39 -34.93
CA ASN A 172 15.88 -22.47 -36.23
C ASN A 172 14.41 -22.84 -36.01
N THR A 173 13.50 -21.96 -36.41
CA THR A 173 12.05 -22.19 -36.39
C THR A 173 11.54 -22.29 -37.83
N ILE A 174 10.31 -22.80 -38.02
CA ILE A 174 9.65 -22.87 -39.35
C ILE A 174 9.53 -21.48 -40.02
N LEU A 175 9.56 -20.41 -39.22
CA LEU A 175 9.50 -19.01 -39.67
C LEU A 175 10.88 -18.35 -39.84
N GLY A 176 11.98 -19.10 -39.72
CA GLY A 176 13.35 -18.60 -39.85
C GLY A 176 14.19 -18.72 -38.57
N ARG A 177 15.39 -18.12 -38.58
CA ARG A 177 16.33 -18.12 -37.46
C ARG A 177 15.89 -17.10 -36.40
N MET A 178 15.43 -17.56 -35.26
CA MET A 178 15.09 -16.72 -34.11
C MET A 178 16.31 -16.59 -33.19
N GLN A 179 16.71 -15.36 -32.87
CA GLN A 179 17.76 -15.10 -31.89
C GLN A 179 17.12 -14.71 -30.56
N THR A 180 17.43 -15.43 -29.49
CA THR A 180 16.92 -15.14 -28.14
C THR A 180 18.08 -15.00 -27.16
N ALA A 181 18.05 -13.98 -26.32
CA ALA A 181 19.01 -13.85 -25.23
C ALA A 181 18.58 -14.79 -24.08
N THR A 182 19.46 -15.69 -23.67
CA THR A 182 19.27 -16.55 -22.49
C THR A 182 20.32 -16.21 -21.45
N SER A 183 20.04 -16.42 -20.16
CA SER A 183 21.05 -16.31 -19.11
C SER A 183 22.23 -17.23 -19.38
N CYS A 184 23.45 -16.74 -19.16
CA CYS A 184 24.66 -17.54 -19.33
C CYS A 184 24.65 -18.70 -18.33
N SER A 185 24.72 -19.95 -18.82
CA SER A 185 24.70 -21.15 -17.96
C SER A 185 25.92 -21.25 -17.05
N SER A 186 27.09 -20.75 -17.48
CA SER A 186 28.34 -20.82 -16.71
C SER A 186 28.37 -19.88 -15.50
N CYS A 187 27.68 -18.73 -15.55
CA CYS A 187 27.67 -17.76 -14.46
C CYS A 187 26.27 -17.51 -13.89
N GLY A 188 25.23 -18.20 -14.39
CA GLY A 188 23.85 -18.04 -13.93
C GLY A 188 23.30 -16.61 -14.06
N GLY A 189 23.85 -15.80 -14.98
CA GLY A 189 23.45 -14.39 -15.13
C GLY A 189 24.38 -13.35 -14.49
N SER A 190 25.30 -13.73 -13.60
CA SER A 190 26.13 -12.76 -12.84
C SER A 190 27.21 -12.03 -13.66
N GLY A 191 27.56 -12.57 -14.83
CA GLY A 191 28.71 -12.10 -15.62
C GLY A 191 30.07 -12.46 -15.02
N GLN A 192 30.11 -13.09 -13.84
CA GLN A 192 31.33 -13.42 -13.12
C GLN A 192 31.30 -14.86 -12.58
N VAL A 193 32.46 -15.49 -12.53
CA VAL A 193 32.65 -16.82 -11.95
C VAL A 193 33.63 -16.70 -10.78
N ILE A 194 33.50 -17.58 -9.79
CA ILE A 194 34.41 -17.60 -8.64
C ILE A 194 35.82 -17.96 -9.14
N ASP A 195 36.81 -17.24 -8.63
CA ASP A 195 38.22 -17.52 -8.87
C ASP A 195 38.84 -18.20 -7.65
N HIS A 196 38.73 -17.57 -6.47
CA HIS A 196 39.14 -18.14 -5.19
C HIS A 196 37.95 -18.25 -4.23
N ARG A 197 37.77 -19.42 -3.63
CA ARG A 197 36.72 -19.72 -2.64
C ARG A 197 37.35 -20.03 -1.29
N PRO A 198 37.12 -19.21 -0.24
CA PRO A 198 37.61 -19.50 1.09
C PRO A 198 36.85 -20.67 1.75
N ALA A 199 37.48 -21.29 2.77
CA ALA A 199 36.84 -22.33 3.56
C ALA A 199 35.63 -21.76 4.35
N GLY A 200 34.49 -22.44 4.29
CA GLY A 200 33.24 -21.98 4.94
C GLY A 200 32.27 -21.24 4.01
N ALA A 201 32.70 -20.85 2.81
CA ALA A 201 31.81 -20.29 1.80
C ALA A 201 31.06 -21.38 1.02
N ASP A 202 29.84 -21.12 0.56
CA ASP A 202 29.05 -22.01 -0.30
C ASP A 202 29.56 -22.04 -1.76
N ALA A 203 28.90 -22.80 -2.63
CA ALA A 203 29.28 -22.93 -4.05
C ALA A 203 29.24 -21.60 -4.83
N GLN A 204 28.63 -20.56 -4.26
CA GLN A 204 28.52 -19.22 -4.82
C GLN A 204 29.46 -18.21 -4.13
N GLY A 205 30.26 -18.66 -3.17
CA GLY A 205 31.19 -17.81 -2.41
C GLY A 205 30.52 -17.06 -1.26
N LEU A 206 29.33 -17.50 -0.83
CA LEU A 206 28.56 -16.83 0.22
C LEU A 206 28.68 -17.57 1.56
N GLU A 207 28.73 -16.82 2.65
CA GLU A 207 28.67 -17.30 4.04
C GLU A 207 27.41 -16.80 4.75
N MET A 208 26.89 -17.58 5.70
CA MET A 208 25.76 -17.16 6.53
C MET A 208 26.28 -16.30 7.68
N LYS A 209 25.77 -15.08 7.81
CA LYS A 209 26.16 -14.17 8.89
C LYS A 209 24.94 -13.49 9.51
N GLU A 210 25.00 -13.30 10.82
CA GLU A 210 23.96 -12.60 11.57
C GLU A 210 24.20 -11.09 11.52
N GLU A 211 23.18 -10.33 11.15
CA GLU A 211 23.19 -8.87 11.19
C GLU A 211 21.96 -8.38 11.95
N THR A 212 22.13 -7.33 12.76
CA THR A 212 20.99 -6.67 13.41
C THR A 212 20.50 -5.56 12.51
N VAL A 213 19.26 -5.67 12.05
CA VAL A 213 18.61 -4.67 11.18
C VAL A 213 17.57 -3.92 12.00
N SER A 214 17.62 -2.59 11.96
CA SER A 214 16.59 -1.73 12.54
C SER A 214 15.46 -1.54 11.54
N ILE A 215 14.23 -1.88 11.93
CA ILE A 215 13.04 -1.80 11.09
C ILE A 215 12.12 -0.78 11.72
N LYS A 216 11.82 0.30 10.99
CA LYS A 216 10.87 1.33 11.42
C LYS A 216 9.48 0.93 10.95
N ILE A 217 8.61 0.60 11.90
CA ILE A 217 7.25 0.16 11.63
C ILE A 217 6.32 1.35 11.95
N PRO A 218 5.58 1.87 10.95
CA PRO A 218 4.68 2.99 11.17
C PRO A 218 3.51 2.58 12.08
N ALA A 219 2.88 3.57 12.70
CA ALA A 219 1.61 3.37 13.39
C ALA A 219 0.51 2.95 12.38
N GLY A 220 -0.44 2.14 12.82
CA GLY A 220 -1.59 1.76 12.01
C GLY A 220 -1.41 0.55 11.10
N VAL A 221 -0.24 -0.10 11.13
CA VAL A 221 0.01 -1.29 10.30
C VAL A 221 -1.04 -2.37 10.51
N GLU A 222 -1.48 -2.99 9.42
CA GLU A 222 -2.49 -4.06 9.43
C GLU A 222 -1.85 -5.44 9.44
N GLU A 223 -2.66 -6.42 9.86
CA GLU A 223 -2.29 -7.83 9.80
C GLU A 223 -1.96 -8.26 8.36
N GLY A 224 -0.85 -8.95 8.18
CA GLY A 224 -0.41 -9.43 6.86
C GLY A 224 0.25 -8.36 5.97
N MET A 225 0.33 -7.11 6.41
CA MET A 225 1.06 -6.06 5.71
C MET A 225 2.55 -6.43 5.58
N GLN A 226 3.15 -6.17 4.41
CA GLN A 226 4.56 -6.45 4.15
C GLN A 226 5.36 -5.16 3.99
N LEU A 227 6.31 -4.94 4.91
CA LEU A 227 7.26 -3.83 4.83
C LEU A 227 8.54 -4.30 4.14
N LYS A 228 9.02 -3.49 3.18
CA LYS A 228 10.25 -3.79 2.43
C LYS A 228 11.40 -2.94 2.95
N VAL A 229 12.45 -3.60 3.43
CA VAL A 229 13.73 -2.97 3.80
C VAL A 229 14.75 -3.29 2.72
N SER A 230 15.06 -2.27 1.91
CA SER A 230 15.90 -2.41 0.72
C SER A 230 17.33 -2.82 1.05
N GLY A 231 17.89 -3.75 0.27
CA GLY A 231 19.31 -4.14 0.37
C GLY A 231 19.72 -4.93 1.63
N LYS A 232 18.73 -5.33 2.45
CA LYS A 232 18.94 -6.14 3.67
C LYS A 232 18.59 -7.61 3.49
N GLY A 233 18.35 -8.06 2.27
CA GLY A 233 18.25 -9.48 1.89
C GLY A 233 19.61 -10.14 1.71
N ASN A 234 19.63 -11.28 1.02
CA ASN A 234 20.86 -12.01 0.73
C ASN A 234 21.69 -11.28 -0.33
N GLU A 235 23.01 -11.33 -0.23
CA GLU A 235 23.90 -10.81 -1.25
C GLU A 235 23.88 -11.68 -2.50
N ALA A 236 24.10 -11.05 -3.65
CA ALA A 236 24.36 -11.76 -4.88
C ALA A 236 25.87 -12.07 -5.01
N PRO A 237 26.25 -13.15 -5.69
CA PRO A 237 27.65 -13.42 -6.00
C PRO A 237 28.25 -12.37 -6.93
N GLY A 238 29.52 -12.02 -6.72
CA GLY A 238 30.25 -11.08 -7.56
C GLY A 238 29.75 -9.64 -7.43
N ASN A 239 29.66 -8.92 -8.54
CA ASN A 239 29.24 -7.52 -8.57
C ASN A 239 27.71 -7.31 -8.54
N GLY A 240 26.98 -8.26 -7.95
CA GLY A 240 25.53 -8.16 -7.79
C GLY A 240 25.10 -7.28 -6.61
N PHE A 241 23.83 -6.87 -6.58
CA PHE A 241 23.26 -6.12 -5.47
C PHE A 241 22.55 -7.06 -4.48
N PRO A 242 22.51 -6.74 -3.18
CA PRO A 242 21.73 -7.51 -2.23
C PRO A 242 20.23 -7.50 -2.56
N GLY A 243 19.55 -8.58 -2.19
CA GLY A 243 18.10 -8.64 -2.17
C GLY A 243 17.49 -7.73 -1.09
N ASP A 244 16.18 -7.77 -0.96
CA ASP A 244 15.45 -7.00 0.06
C ASP A 244 15.01 -7.89 1.23
N LEU A 245 14.84 -7.29 2.40
CA LEU A 245 14.20 -7.93 3.54
C LEU A 245 12.71 -7.57 3.53
N LEU A 246 11.85 -8.58 3.38
CA LEU A 246 10.40 -8.49 3.44
C LEU A 246 9.95 -8.85 4.85
N VAL A 247 9.42 -7.86 5.56
CA VAL A 247 8.95 -7.98 6.94
C VAL A 247 7.44 -8.12 6.90
N ALA A 248 6.93 -9.32 7.15
CA ALA A 248 5.51 -9.55 7.32
C ALA A 248 5.11 -9.23 8.77
N ILE A 249 4.15 -8.33 8.94
CA ILE A 249 3.61 -7.97 10.24
C ILE A 249 2.59 -9.03 10.67
N GLU A 250 2.71 -9.44 11.93
CA GLU A 250 1.77 -10.32 12.63
C GLU A 250 1.39 -9.63 13.96
N THR A 251 0.11 -9.51 14.24
CA THR A 251 -0.43 -8.82 15.41
C THR A 251 -0.79 -9.85 16.46
N GLU A 252 -0.31 -9.64 17.68
CA GLU A 252 -0.66 -10.50 18.81
C GLU A 252 -2.09 -10.19 19.28
N GLU A 253 -2.85 -11.23 19.59
CA GLU A 253 -4.19 -11.09 20.14
C GLU A 253 -4.11 -10.44 21.53
N HIS A 254 -4.81 -9.32 21.71
CA HIS A 254 -4.90 -8.64 23.00
C HIS A 254 -6.00 -9.30 23.85
N PRO A 255 -5.78 -9.53 25.16
CA PRO A 255 -6.73 -10.27 26.01
C PRO A 255 -8.10 -9.60 26.14
N THR A 256 -8.15 -8.27 26.03
CA THR A 256 -9.37 -7.49 26.26
C THR A 256 -9.84 -6.65 25.07
N LEU A 257 -8.96 -6.41 24.09
CA LEU A 257 -9.24 -5.49 22.98
C LEU A 257 -9.23 -6.28 21.68
N LYS A 258 -10.29 -6.14 20.90
CA LYS A 258 -10.39 -6.74 19.56
C LYS A 258 -10.30 -5.64 18.53
N ARG A 259 -9.39 -5.78 17.57
CA ARG A 259 -9.24 -4.82 16.47
C ARG A 259 -10.14 -5.18 15.31
N GLU A 260 -10.90 -4.21 14.80
CA GLU A 260 -11.67 -4.30 13.56
C GLU A 260 -11.36 -3.07 12.69
N GLY A 261 -10.49 -3.24 11.69
CA GLY A 261 -9.95 -2.12 10.91
C GLY A 261 -9.21 -1.12 11.79
N ASP A 262 -9.64 0.14 11.76
CA ASP A 262 -9.10 1.22 12.61
C ASP A 262 -9.80 1.29 13.98
N ASN A 263 -10.93 0.60 14.15
CA ASN A 263 -11.70 0.61 15.39
C ASN A 263 -11.26 -0.51 16.36
N LEU A 264 -11.52 -0.28 17.64
CA LEU A 264 -11.28 -1.24 18.70
C LEU A 264 -12.57 -1.57 19.42
N HIS A 265 -12.71 -2.82 19.83
CA HIS A 265 -13.86 -3.34 20.55
C HIS A 265 -13.40 -3.82 21.92
N TYR A 266 -14.09 -3.36 22.96
CA TYR A 266 -13.84 -3.74 24.34
C TYR A 266 -15.12 -4.22 24.99
N ASP A 267 -15.09 -5.44 25.54
CA ASP A 267 -16.22 -6.04 26.25
C ASP A 267 -16.14 -5.63 27.73
N LEU A 268 -16.95 -4.65 28.15
CA LEU A 268 -17.01 -4.18 29.53
C LEU A 268 -18.10 -4.92 30.30
N TYR A 269 -17.70 -5.75 31.25
CA TYR A 269 -18.62 -6.40 32.18
C TYR A 269 -18.86 -5.51 33.41
N ILE A 270 -20.13 -5.22 33.69
CA ILE A 270 -20.56 -4.44 34.86
C ILE A 270 -21.52 -5.25 35.73
N SER A 271 -21.52 -4.98 37.03
CA SER A 271 -22.45 -5.62 37.95
C SER A 271 -23.87 -5.06 37.76
N PHE A 272 -24.90 -5.84 38.08
CA PHE A 272 -26.28 -5.36 38.05
C PHE A 272 -26.51 -4.09 38.91
N PRO A 273 -25.97 -3.98 40.14
CA PRO A 273 -26.05 -2.73 40.91
C PRO A 273 -25.41 -1.54 40.21
N ASP A 274 -24.23 -1.73 39.60
CA ASP A 274 -23.55 -0.67 38.83
C ASP A 274 -24.41 -0.20 37.64
N ALA A 275 -25.11 -1.12 36.98
CA ALA A 275 -25.99 -0.80 35.86
C ALA A 275 -27.22 0.00 36.30
N VAL A 276 -27.82 -0.37 37.44
CA VAL A 276 -29.00 0.29 38.00
C VAL A 276 -28.65 1.69 38.53
N LEU A 277 -27.61 1.81 39.35
CA LEU A 277 -27.26 3.05 40.04
C LEU A 277 -26.47 4.03 39.16
N GLY A 278 -25.81 3.52 38.11
CA GLY A 278 -24.81 4.26 37.36
C GLY A 278 -23.51 4.35 38.15
N THR A 279 -22.39 4.32 37.43
CA THR A 279 -21.06 4.34 38.04
C THR A 279 -20.04 4.93 37.09
N SER A 280 -18.82 5.19 37.57
CA SER A 280 -17.70 5.52 36.69
C SER A 280 -16.69 4.38 36.73
N LYS A 281 -16.39 3.81 35.56
CA LYS A 281 -15.39 2.74 35.41
C LYS A 281 -14.17 3.25 34.69
N GLU A 282 -13.02 2.73 35.06
CA GLU A 282 -11.77 2.97 34.36
C GLU A 282 -11.53 1.80 33.42
N ILE A 283 -11.26 2.10 32.15
CA ILE A 283 -11.00 1.12 31.11
C ILE A 283 -9.60 1.32 30.55
N ASP A 284 -8.95 0.21 30.21
CA ASP A 284 -7.65 0.23 29.54
C ASP A 284 -7.87 0.45 28.04
N THR A 285 -7.26 1.51 27.52
CA THR A 285 -7.19 1.80 26.08
C THR A 285 -5.74 1.65 25.62
N VAL A 286 -5.52 1.63 24.30
CA VAL A 286 -4.16 1.47 23.75
C VAL A 286 -3.24 2.66 24.08
N GLY A 287 -3.83 3.85 24.33
CA GLY A 287 -3.11 5.05 24.73
C GLY A 287 -3.06 5.29 26.24
N GLY A 288 -3.43 4.29 27.06
CA GLY A 288 -3.52 4.40 28.52
C GLY A 288 -4.95 4.30 29.06
N LYS A 289 -5.16 4.69 30.31
CA LYS A 289 -6.44 4.48 30.98
C LYS A 289 -7.41 5.64 30.79
N VAL A 290 -8.68 5.34 30.55
CA VAL A 290 -9.74 6.34 30.40
C VAL A 290 -10.87 6.03 31.36
N ARG A 291 -11.36 7.06 32.07
CA ARG A 291 -12.55 6.95 32.91
C ARG A 291 -13.80 7.23 32.08
N ILE A 292 -14.72 6.28 32.06
CA ILE A 292 -16.03 6.41 31.41
C ILE A 292 -17.12 6.50 32.47
N LYS A 293 -18.11 7.36 32.21
CA LYS A 293 -19.32 7.46 33.04
C LYS A 293 -20.40 6.56 32.43
N LEU A 294 -20.91 5.66 33.25
CA LEU A 294 -22.06 4.81 32.94
C LEU A 294 -23.30 5.45 33.55
N GLU A 295 -24.32 5.66 32.72
CA GLU A 295 -25.60 6.22 33.15
C GLU A 295 -26.37 5.20 34.00
N ALA A 296 -27.18 5.72 34.93
CA ALA A 296 -28.10 4.89 35.70
C ALA A 296 -29.15 4.27 34.75
N GLY A 297 -29.49 3.00 34.98
CA GLY A 297 -30.40 2.25 34.11
C GLY A 297 -29.78 1.84 32.77
N ILE A 298 -28.46 1.75 32.67
CA ILE A 298 -27.80 1.33 31.43
C ILE A 298 -28.15 -0.12 31.08
N GLN A 299 -28.66 -0.30 29.85
CA GLN A 299 -29.04 -1.62 29.36
C GLN A 299 -27.84 -2.40 28.81
N SER A 300 -27.91 -3.73 28.95
CA SER A 300 -26.92 -4.64 28.36
C SER A 300 -26.96 -4.55 26.83
N GLY A 301 -25.80 -4.62 26.18
CA GLY A 301 -25.66 -4.44 24.74
C GLY A 301 -25.77 -2.99 24.26
N LYS A 302 -25.72 -2.00 25.16
CA LYS A 302 -25.48 -0.59 24.79
C LYS A 302 -24.01 -0.45 24.38
N ILE A 303 -23.76 0.21 23.25
CA ILE A 303 -22.41 0.47 22.73
C ILE A 303 -22.06 1.92 23.04
N LEU A 304 -21.01 2.14 23.83
CA LEU A 304 -20.47 3.47 24.08
C LEU A 304 -19.29 3.71 23.15
N ARG A 305 -19.35 4.80 22.38
CA ARG A 305 -18.32 5.15 21.40
C ARG A 305 -17.39 6.24 21.93
N LEU A 306 -16.12 5.89 22.13
CA LEU A 306 -15.07 6.83 22.48
C LEU A 306 -14.31 7.24 21.22
N ARG A 307 -14.55 8.48 20.78
CA ARG A 307 -14.00 8.99 19.52
C ARG A 307 -12.49 9.16 19.57
N GLY A 308 -11.79 8.72 18.53
CA GLY A 308 -10.35 8.90 18.38
C GLY A 308 -9.50 8.11 19.39
N LYS A 309 -10.08 7.06 19.99
CA LYS A 309 -9.40 6.14 20.93
C LYS A 309 -9.12 4.76 20.33
N GLY A 310 -9.30 4.60 19.02
CA GLY A 310 -8.91 3.44 18.23
C GLY A 310 -7.47 3.54 17.72
N ILE A 311 -7.21 2.91 16.57
CA ILE A 311 -5.88 2.87 15.95
C ILE A 311 -5.76 3.97 14.90
N SER A 312 -4.56 4.56 14.80
CA SER A 312 -4.23 5.55 13.77
C SER A 312 -4.25 4.92 12.39
N SER A 313 -4.88 5.56 11.41
CA SER A 313 -4.91 5.03 10.04
C SER A 313 -3.55 5.23 9.34
N ILE A 314 -3.11 4.25 8.55
CA ILE A 314 -1.87 4.35 7.78
C ILE A 314 -2.02 5.18 6.49
N ASN A 315 -3.23 5.19 5.92
CA ASN A 315 -3.53 5.80 4.62
C ASN A 315 -4.25 7.16 4.72
N GLY A 316 -4.65 7.57 5.92
CA GLY A 316 -5.49 8.75 6.13
C GLY A 316 -5.08 9.58 7.35
N TYR A 317 -5.73 10.73 7.49
CA TYR A 317 -5.63 11.56 8.68
C TYR A 317 -6.75 11.19 9.65
N GLY A 318 -6.40 10.55 10.77
CA GLY A 318 -7.35 10.23 11.83
C GLY A 318 -6.98 8.97 12.60
N ALA A 319 -7.60 8.83 13.77
CA ALA A 319 -7.63 7.59 14.52
C ALA A 319 -9.06 7.07 14.53
N GLY A 320 -9.22 5.74 14.52
CA GLY A 320 -10.51 5.11 14.70
C GLY A 320 -11.06 5.33 16.12
N ASP A 321 -12.19 4.68 16.39
CA ASP A 321 -12.92 4.80 17.64
C ASP A 321 -12.75 3.54 18.51
N LEU A 322 -12.91 3.69 19.82
CA LEU A 322 -13.05 2.57 20.74
C LEU A 322 -14.54 2.37 21.07
N LEU A 323 -15.07 1.22 20.69
CA LEU A 323 -16.44 0.77 20.91
C LEU A 323 -16.46 -0.12 22.16
N VAL A 324 -17.06 0.41 23.22
CA VAL A 324 -17.22 -0.29 24.49
C VAL A 324 -18.59 -0.94 24.53
N HIS A 325 -18.61 -2.28 24.49
CA HIS A 325 -19.81 -3.10 24.59
C HIS A 325 -20.10 -3.36 26.05
N VAL A 326 -21.18 -2.76 26.56
CA VAL A 326 -21.57 -2.92 27.97
C VAL A 326 -22.35 -4.21 28.14
N ASN A 327 -21.83 -5.11 28.98
CA ASN A 327 -22.45 -6.38 29.32
C ASN A 327 -22.80 -6.40 30.82
N VAL A 328 -24.08 -6.48 31.15
CA VAL A 328 -24.50 -6.63 32.54
C VAL A 328 -24.28 -8.09 32.96
N TRP A 329 -23.44 -8.29 33.97
CA TRP A 329 -23.10 -9.60 34.50
C TRP A 329 -24.06 -10.00 35.63
N THR A 330 -24.69 -11.14 35.46
CA THR A 330 -25.58 -11.74 36.46
C THR A 330 -24.84 -12.80 37.28
N PRO A 331 -24.79 -12.68 38.62
CA PRO A 331 -24.14 -13.68 39.46
C PRO A 331 -24.86 -15.03 39.40
N LYS A 332 -24.10 -16.13 39.46
CA LYS A 332 -24.64 -17.50 39.42
C LYS A 332 -25.11 -18.00 40.78
N ASP A 333 -24.47 -17.52 41.84
CA ASP A 333 -24.72 -17.96 43.21
C ASP A 333 -25.07 -16.74 44.07
N LEU A 334 -26.08 -16.89 44.92
CA LEU A 334 -26.56 -15.85 45.83
C LEU A 334 -26.60 -16.38 47.26
N ASN A 335 -26.20 -15.53 48.22
CA ASN A 335 -26.41 -15.83 49.63
C ASN A 335 -27.88 -15.57 50.04
N LYS A 336 -28.24 -15.94 51.28
CA LYS A 336 -29.61 -15.83 51.77
C LYS A 336 -30.13 -14.38 51.73
N GLU A 337 -29.33 -13.42 52.18
CA GLU A 337 -29.70 -12.00 52.20
C GLU A 337 -29.94 -11.43 50.80
N GLN A 338 -29.08 -11.79 49.84
CA GLN A 338 -29.20 -11.38 48.44
C GLN A 338 -30.44 -11.99 47.78
N ARG A 339 -30.74 -13.27 48.07
CA ARG A 339 -31.95 -13.92 47.56
C ARG A 339 -33.20 -13.23 48.09
N ASP A 340 -33.29 -13.03 49.41
CA ASP A 340 -34.42 -12.36 50.04
C ASP A 340 -34.63 -10.93 49.49
N PHE A 341 -33.55 -10.23 49.14
CA PHE A 341 -33.61 -8.91 48.50
C PHE A 341 -34.26 -8.99 47.10
N PHE A 342 -33.80 -9.89 46.23
CA PHE A 342 -34.36 -10.01 44.88
C PHE A 342 -35.79 -10.53 44.87
N GLU A 343 -36.16 -11.44 45.78
CA GLU A 343 -37.55 -11.93 45.91
C GLU A 343 -38.53 -10.79 46.27
N LYS A 344 -38.13 -9.87 47.15
CA LYS A 344 -38.94 -8.68 47.49
C LYS A 344 -39.08 -7.72 46.32
N MET A 345 -38.02 -7.57 45.52
CA MET A 345 -37.99 -6.65 44.38
C MET A 345 -38.73 -7.21 43.15
N GLN A 346 -38.89 -8.54 43.06
CA GLN A 346 -39.56 -9.20 41.94
C GLN A 346 -41.02 -8.75 41.74
N GLN A 347 -41.70 -8.34 42.81
CA GLN A 347 -43.10 -7.88 42.76
C GLN A 347 -43.25 -6.38 42.44
N HIS A 348 -42.15 -5.65 42.30
CA HIS A 348 -42.17 -4.21 42.09
C HIS A 348 -42.20 -3.88 40.59
N GLU A 349 -43.06 -2.93 40.18
CA GLU A 349 -43.32 -2.60 38.76
C GLU A 349 -42.03 -2.27 37.97
N ASN A 350 -41.07 -1.58 38.59
CA ASN A 350 -39.77 -1.25 37.98
C ASN A 350 -38.88 -2.44 37.59
N PHE A 351 -39.13 -3.64 38.11
CA PHE A 351 -38.39 -4.85 37.76
C PHE A 351 -39.15 -5.73 36.75
N GLU A 352 -40.34 -5.30 36.32
CA GLU A 352 -41.06 -5.91 35.21
C GLU A 352 -40.48 -5.41 33.88
N PRO A 353 -39.93 -6.30 33.01
CA PRO A 353 -39.32 -5.86 31.76
C PRO A 353 -40.36 -5.23 30.82
N ASN A 354 -40.21 -3.94 30.54
CA ASN A 354 -41.03 -3.20 29.59
C ASN A 354 -40.15 -2.55 28.51
N PRO A 355 -39.64 -3.32 27.52
CA PRO A 355 -38.75 -2.80 26.49
C PRO A 355 -39.47 -1.77 25.62
N GLU A 356 -38.86 -0.61 25.41
CA GLU A 356 -39.41 0.44 24.55
C GLU A 356 -39.11 0.14 23.07
N ALA A 357 -39.83 0.78 22.15
CA ALA A 357 -39.58 0.61 20.70
C ALA A 357 -38.16 1.02 20.26
N SER A 358 -37.44 1.81 21.08
CA SER A 358 -36.03 2.14 20.90
C SER A 358 -35.07 1.02 21.31
N ASP A 359 -35.52 0.07 22.12
CA ASP A 359 -34.73 -1.06 22.61
C ASP A 359 -34.77 -2.19 21.59
N LYS A 360 -33.96 -2.04 20.53
CA LYS A 360 -33.82 -3.08 19.50
C LYS A 360 -33.48 -4.43 20.14
N SER A 361 -34.24 -5.46 19.78
CA SER A 361 -33.96 -6.82 20.22
C SER A 361 -32.59 -7.29 19.71
N PHE A 362 -32.01 -8.29 20.38
CA PHE A 362 -30.75 -8.90 19.93
C PHE A 362 -30.82 -9.33 18.45
N PHE A 363 -31.94 -9.90 18.03
CA PHE A 363 -32.13 -10.37 16.66
C PHE A 363 -32.24 -9.22 15.65
N GLU A 364 -32.89 -8.11 16.00
CA GLU A 364 -32.94 -6.91 15.15
C GLU A 364 -31.56 -6.27 15.00
N LYS A 365 -30.77 -6.21 16.08
CA LYS A 365 -29.39 -5.71 16.02
C LYS A 365 -28.53 -6.56 15.10
N VAL A 366 -28.66 -7.89 15.17
CA VAL A 366 -27.95 -8.81 14.27
C VAL A 366 -28.42 -8.65 12.83
N LYS A 367 -29.73 -8.54 12.59
CA LYS A 367 -30.29 -8.31 11.25
C LYS A 367 -29.77 -7.02 10.63
N ASP A 368 -29.68 -5.93 11.39
CA ASP A 368 -29.12 -4.65 10.94
C ASP A 368 -27.62 -4.73 10.60
N MET A 369 -26.88 -5.73 11.13
CA MET A 369 -25.47 -5.94 10.77
C MET A 369 -25.29 -6.75 9.48
N PHE A 370 -26.31 -7.49 9.03
CA PHE A 370 -26.28 -8.32 7.82
C PHE A 370 -27.14 -7.77 6.67
N SER A 371 -27.85 -6.67 6.89
CA SER A 371 -28.62 -5.92 5.89
C SER A 371 -27.77 -4.76 5.38
#